data_AF-A0A7X0FXN8-F1
#
_entry.id   AF-A0A7X0FXN8-F1
#
_cell.length_a   1.000
_cell.length_b   1.000
_cell.length_c   1.000
_cell.angle_alpha   90.00
_cell.angle_beta   90.00
_cell.angle_gamma   90.00
#
_symmetry.space_group_name_H-M   'P 1'
#
loop_
_entity.id
_entity.type
_entity.pdbx_description
1 polymer ?
#
loop_
_entity_poly.entity_id
_entity_poly.type
_entity_poly.pdbx_seq_one_letter_code
_entity_poly.pdbx_strand_id
1 'polypeptide(L)'
;MRQDIEFISAGTTEVRKSFDADRLARFNGEAPAERQRRFVVQASHEMRTPLAALRLELEEALTNRDVADPFAALKEALQSVERLEKTVIALLWSLQRDASECP
;
A
#
# COMPACT_ATOMS: atom_id res chain seq x y z
N MET A 1 -34.28 3.13 -64.40
CA MET A 1 -34.88 3.86 -63.26
C MET A 1 -34.67 2.96 -62.04
N ARG A 2 -33.62 3.15 -61.23
CA ARG A 2 -33.65 3.81 -59.88
C ARG A 2 -34.83 3.30 -59.01
N GLN A 3 -34.72 2.81 -57.78
CA GLN A 3 -33.65 2.59 -56.78
C GLN A 3 -34.19 1.61 -55.71
N ASP A 4 -33.28 0.84 -55.10
CA ASP A 4 -33.01 0.64 -53.65
C ASP A 4 -34.15 0.67 -52.62
N ILE A 5 -34.17 -0.33 -51.71
CA ILE A 5 -34.04 -0.16 -50.25
C ILE A 5 -33.84 -1.57 -49.65
N GLU A 6 -32.56 -1.94 -49.49
CA GLU A 6 -32.11 -2.71 -48.33
C GLU A 6 -32.24 -1.85 -47.06
N PHE A 7 -32.13 -2.48 -45.89
CA PHE A 7 -32.02 -1.90 -44.55
C PHE A 7 -33.31 -1.72 -43.73
N ILE A 8 -33.67 -2.80 -43.01
CA ILE A 8 -34.08 -2.67 -41.60
C ILE A 8 -33.26 -3.68 -40.79
N SER A 9 -32.02 -3.31 -40.47
CA SER A 9 -31.20 -3.94 -39.41
C SER A 9 -30.33 -2.87 -38.77
N ALA A 10 -30.95 -2.01 -37.95
CA ALA A 10 -30.24 -1.02 -37.14
C ALA A 10 -31.13 -0.63 -35.95
N GLY A 11 -31.30 -1.54 -35.00
CA GLY A 11 -32.17 -1.34 -33.84
C GLY A 11 -31.67 -1.98 -32.55
N THR A 12 -30.35 -2.01 -32.30
CA THR A 12 -29.79 -2.57 -31.05
C THR A 12 -28.55 -1.83 -30.51
N THR A 13 -28.11 -0.75 -31.14
CA THR A 13 -26.82 -0.12 -30.80
C THR A 13 -26.87 0.81 -29.58
N GLU A 14 -28.07 1.15 -29.07
CA GLU A 14 -28.21 2.22 -28.08
C GLU A 14 -28.27 1.73 -26.63
N VAL A 15 -28.74 0.49 -26.38
CA VAL A 15 -28.72 -0.13 -25.04
C VAL A 15 -27.32 -0.61 -24.65
N ARG A 16 -26.44 -0.88 -25.63
CA ARG A 16 -25.06 -1.34 -25.38
C ARG A 16 -24.15 -0.25 -24.82
N LYS A 17 -24.40 1.03 -25.14
CA LYS A 17 -23.57 2.15 -24.65
C LYS A 17 -23.78 2.46 -23.16
N SER A 18 -24.95 2.12 -22.60
CA SER A 18 -25.26 2.36 -21.18
C SER A 18 -24.59 1.35 -20.23
N PHE A 19 -24.39 0.11 -20.68
CA PHE A 19 -23.72 -0.91 -19.85
C PHE A 19 -22.20 -0.71 -19.82
N ASP A 20 -21.60 -0.21 -20.90
CA ASP A 20 -20.15 0.05 -20.93
C ASP A 20 -19.76 1.25 -20.05
N ALA A 21 -20.58 2.31 -20.01
CA ALA A 21 -20.31 3.50 -19.20
C ALA A 21 -20.44 3.24 -17.68
N ASP A 22 -21.45 2.47 -17.25
CA ASP A 22 -21.62 2.10 -15.84
C ASP A 22 -20.55 1.08 -15.37
N ARG A 23 -20.10 0.20 -16.28
CA ARG A 23 -19.04 -0.77 -16.00
C ARG A 23 -17.65 -0.14 -15.91
N LEU A 24 -17.37 0.91 -16.69
CA LEU A 24 -16.13 1.71 -16.60
C LEU A 24 -16.08 2.57 -15.33
N ALA A 25 -17.22 3.15 -14.92
CA ALA A 25 -17.28 3.96 -13.70
C ALA A 25 -16.97 3.14 -12.43
N ARG A 26 -17.32 1.85 -12.42
CA ARG A 26 -17.05 0.93 -11.30
C ARG A 26 -15.64 0.32 -11.31
N PHE A 27 -14.87 0.49 -12.39
CA PHE A 27 -13.51 -0.06 -12.54
C PHE A 27 -12.39 0.94 -12.24
N ASN A 28 -12.71 2.15 -11.79
CA ASN A 28 -11.71 3.09 -11.29
C ASN A 28 -11.26 2.65 -9.89
N GLY A 29 -10.54 1.53 -9.80
CA GLY A 29 -9.66 1.25 -8.68
C GLY A 29 -8.77 2.47 -8.48
N GLU A 30 -8.53 2.86 -7.22
CA GLU A 30 -7.80 4.08 -6.84
C GLU A 30 -6.68 4.41 -7.82
N ALA A 31 -6.58 5.65 -8.32
CA ALA A 31 -5.53 6.00 -9.26
C ALA A 31 -4.16 5.56 -8.69
N PRO A 32 -3.21 5.03 -9.48
CA PRO A 32 -1.94 4.48 -8.97
C PRO A 32 -1.19 5.41 -8.00
N ALA A 33 -1.34 6.73 -8.18
CA ALA A 33 -0.77 7.75 -7.30
C ALA A 33 -1.38 7.79 -5.88
N GLU A 34 -2.67 7.49 -5.73
CA GLU A 34 -3.37 7.49 -4.43
C GLU A 34 -2.99 6.26 -3.61
N ARG A 35 -2.88 5.09 -4.26
CA ARG A 35 -2.33 3.88 -3.63
C ARG A 35 -0.90 4.08 -3.12
N GLN A 36 -0.05 4.69 -3.94
CA GLN A 36 1.33 4.99 -3.56
C GLN A 36 1.41 5.95 -2.36
N ARG A 37 0.55 6.98 -2.31
CA ARG A 37 0.48 7.89 -1.16
C ARG A 37 0.07 7.18 0.11
N ARG A 38 -1.01 6.39 0.06
CA ARG A 38 -1.50 5.61 1.21
C ARG A 38 -0.44 4.64 1.72
N PHE A 39 0.27 3.98 0.82
CA PHE A 39 1.39 3.12 1.18
C PHE A 39 2.48 3.90 1.92
N VAL A 40 2.93 5.04 1.40
CA VAL A 40 3.99 5.86 2.04
C VAL A 40 3.57 6.32 3.43
N VAL A 41 2.31 6.72 3.59
CA VAL A 41 1.74 7.09 4.89
C VAL A 41 1.76 5.89 5.84
N GLN A 42 1.24 4.73 5.42
CA GLN A 42 1.20 3.52 6.23
C GLN A 42 2.60 3.05 6.63
N ALA A 43 3.53 2.97 5.67
CA ALA A 43 4.92 2.62 5.92
C ALA A 43 5.58 3.54 6.95
N SER A 44 5.34 4.85 6.82
CA SER A 44 5.85 5.84 7.78
C SER A 44 5.29 5.62 9.19
N HIS A 45 4.00 5.31 9.32
CA HIS A 45 3.39 5.00 10.61
C HIS A 45 3.95 3.71 11.23
N GLU A 46 4.03 2.64 10.44
CA GLU A 46 4.55 1.35 10.88
C GLU A 46 6.03 1.39 11.28
N MET A 47 6.84 2.25 10.66
CA MET A 47 8.25 2.44 11.03
C MET A 47 8.46 3.35 12.25
N ARG A 48 7.61 4.36 12.45
CA ARG A 48 7.77 5.33 13.55
C ARG A 48 7.59 4.68 14.92
N THR A 49 6.67 3.73 15.05
CA THR A 49 6.39 3.03 16.31
C THR A 49 7.61 2.23 16.83
N PRO A 50 8.20 1.30 16.06
CA PRO A 50 9.40 0.57 16.49
C PRO A 50 10.62 1.48 16.66
N LEU A 51 10.76 2.54 15.86
CA LEU A 51 11.86 3.51 16.03
C LEU A 51 11.72 4.31 17.33
N ALA A 52 10.51 4.68 17.73
CA ALA A 52 10.25 5.34 19.00
C ALA A 52 10.56 4.41 20.19
N ALA A 53 10.20 3.13 20.09
CA ALA A 53 10.53 2.12 21.11
C ALA A 53 12.05 1.94 21.27
N LEU A 54 12.76 1.74 20.15
CA LEU A 54 14.23 1.64 20.14
C LEU A 54 14.89 2.88 20.77
N ARG A 55 14.37 4.08 20.45
CA ARG A 55 14.89 5.33 21.01
C ARG A 55 14.72 5.36 22.53
N LEU A 56 13.55 4.97 23.03
CA LEU A 56 13.25 4.93 24.46
C LEU A 56 14.16 3.95 25.21
N GLU A 57 14.34 2.74 24.67
CA GLU A 57 15.23 1.70 25.24
C GLU A 57 16.67 2.22 25.36
N LEU A 58 17.17 2.90 24.33
CA LEU A 58 18.51 3.49 24.34
C LEU A 58 18.63 4.70 25.28
N GLU A 59 17.63 5.58 25.32
CA GLU A 59 17.60 6.73 26.24
C GLU A 59 17.61 6.27 27.71
N GLU A 60 16.86 5.23 28.04
CA GLU A 60 16.81 4.65 29.39
C GLU A 60 18.17 4.06 29.78
N ALA A 61 18.79 3.27 28.90
CA ALA A 61 20.10 2.68 29.13
C ALA A 61 21.21 3.72 29.30
N LEU A 62 21.14 4.82 28.55
CA LEU A 62 22.09 5.93 28.64
C LEU A 62 21.89 6.78 29.90
N THR A 63 20.65 6.89 30.39
CA THR A 63 20.31 7.69 31.58
C THR A 63 20.62 6.94 32.88
N ASN A 64 20.40 5.63 32.91
CA ASN A 64 20.52 4.80 34.12
C ASN A 64 21.76 3.88 34.09
N ARG A 65 22.93 4.39 33.68
CA ARG A 65 24.15 3.58 33.46
C ARG A 65 24.64 2.79 34.68
N ASP A 66 24.43 3.30 35.89
CA ASP A 66 24.91 2.65 37.12
C ASP A 66 24.00 1.51 37.58
N VAL A 67 22.77 1.43 37.04
CA VAL A 67 21.74 0.45 37.43
C VAL A 67 21.46 -0.53 36.29
N ALA A 68 21.61 -0.10 35.03
CA ALA A 68 21.36 -0.90 33.85
C ALA A 68 22.61 -1.68 33.42
N ASP A 69 22.46 -2.98 33.11
CA ASP A 69 23.48 -3.73 32.37
C ASP A 69 23.50 -3.23 30.92
N PRO A 70 24.60 -2.57 30.48
CA PRO A 70 24.68 -2.01 29.13
C PRO A 70 24.53 -3.09 28.04
N PHE A 71 24.95 -4.33 28.32
CA PHE A 71 24.84 -5.43 27.36
C PHE A 71 23.41 -5.95 27.23
N ALA A 72 22.63 -5.94 28.32
CA ALA A 72 21.22 -6.30 28.27
C ALA A 72 20.42 -5.28 27.44
N ALA A 73 20.63 -3.99 27.69
CA ALA A 73 19.99 -2.92 26.93
C ALA A 73 20.35 -2.94 25.43
N LEU A 74 21.62 -3.22 25.09
CA LEU A 74 22.04 -3.37 23.69
C LEU A 74 21.38 -4.58 23.02
N LYS A 75 21.11 -5.67 23.74
CA LYS A 75 20.37 -6.82 23.20
C LYS A 75 18.92 -6.49 22.94
N GLU A 76 18.26 -5.77 23.84
CA GLU A 76 16.87 -5.30 23.63
C GLU A 76 16.78 -4.37 22.43
N ALA A 77 17.68 -3.40 22.34
CA ALA A 77 17.80 -2.52 21.18
C ALA A 77 18.00 -3.31 19.87
N LEU A 78 18.83 -4.35 19.87
CA LEU A 78 19.03 -5.21 18.71
C LEU A 78 17.75 -5.95 18.31
N GLN A 79 16.98 -6.48 19.28
CA GLN A 79 15.68 -7.10 19.00
C GLN A 79 14.69 -6.10 18.40
N SER A 80 14.69 -4.85 18.88
CA SER A 80 13.87 -3.77 18.31
C SER A 80 14.26 -3.44 16.87
N VAL A 81 15.56 -3.48 16.53
CA VAL A 81 16.06 -3.37 15.16
C VAL A 81 15.60 -4.56 14.29
N GLU A 82 15.70 -5.79 14.76
CA GLU A 82 15.22 -6.97 14.02
C GLU A 82 13.71 -6.89 13.73
N ARG A 83 12.92 -6.34 14.68
CA ARG A 83 11.49 -6.09 14.46
C ARG A 83 11.26 -5.04 13.38
N LEU A 84 12.05 -3.96 13.38
CA LEU A 84 12.00 -2.93 12.35
C LEU A 84 12.32 -3.51 10.96
N GLU A 85 13.36 -4.35 10.85
CA GLU A 85 13.71 -5.04 9.60
C GLU A 85 12.55 -5.89 9.06
N LYS A 86 11.89 -6.66 9.93
CA LYS A 86 10.71 -7.46 9.56
C LYS A 86 9.56 -6.59 9.05
N THR A 87 9.29 -5.45 9.70
CA THR A 87 8.27 -4.50 9.24
C THR A 87 8.60 -3.95 7.86
N VAL A 88 9.86 -3.56 7.61
CA VAL A 88 10.31 -3.06 6.30
C VAL A 88 10.14 -4.14 5.23
N ILE A 89 10.55 -5.38 5.50
CA ILE A 89 10.39 -6.51 4.58
C ILE A 89 8.90 -6.73 4.25
N ALA A 90 8.02 -6.72 5.26
CA ALA A 90 6.59 -6.88 5.07
C ALA A 90 5.98 -5.77 4.20
N LEU A 91 6.40 -4.52 4.40
CA LEU A 91 5.98 -3.38 3.57
C LEU A 91 6.46 -3.52 2.12
N LEU A 92 7.70 -3.96 1.90
CA LEU A 92 8.23 -4.21 0.54
C LEU A 92 7.47 -5.34 -0.18
N TRP A 93 7.07 -6.39 0.55
CA TRP A 93 6.24 -7.45 -0.01
C TRP A 93 4.84 -6.96 -0.36
N SER A 94 4.25 -6.06 0.44
CA SER A 94 2.97 -5.42 0.12
C SER A 94 3.05 -4.67 -1.20
N LEU A 95 4.11 -3.89 -1.42
CA LEU A 95 4.31 -3.15 -2.69
C LEU A 95 4.38 -4.07 -3.91
N GLN A 96 5.11 -5.19 -3.80
CA GLN A 96 5.24 -6.14 -4.90
C GLN A 96 3.90 -6.77 -5.27
N ARG A 97 3.06 -7.06 -4.26
CA ARG A 97 1.72 -7.61 -4.48
C ARG A 97 0.78 -6.61 -5.13
N ASP A 98 0.74 -5.37 -4.63
CA ASP A 98 -0.10 -4.32 -5.20
C ASP A 98 0.27 -4.01 -6.67
N ALA A 99 1.55 -4.15 -7.03
CA ALA A 99 2.01 -4.04 -8.41
C ALA A 99 1.62 -5.25 -9.28
N SER A 100 1.52 -6.44 -8.69
CA SER A 100 1.15 -7.69 -9.36
C SER A 100 -0.37 -7.85 -9.57
N GLU A 101 -1.18 -7.13 -8.79
CA GLU A 101 -2.64 -7.09 -8.90
C GLU A 101 -3.15 -6.10 -9.98
N CYS A 102 -2.25 -5.44 -10.71
CA CYS A 102 -2.58 -4.64 -11.89
C CYS A 102 -2.77 -5.55 -13.13
N PRO A 103 -3.96 -5.63 -13.74
CA PRO A 103 -4.19 -6.36 -15.00
C PRO A 103 -3.56 -5.67 -16.22
#